data_AF-A0A925V076-F1
#
_entry.id   AF-A0A925V076-F1
#
_cell.length_a   1.000
_cell.length_b   1.000
_cell.length_c   1.000
_cell.angle_alpha   90.00
_cell.angle_beta   90.00
_cell.angle_gamma   90.00
#
_symmetry.space_group_name_H-M   'P 1'
#
loop_
_entity.id
_entity.type
_entity.pdbx_description
1 polymer ?
#
loop_
_entity_poly.entity_id
_entity_poly.type
_entity_poly.pdbx_seq_one_letter_code
_entity_poly.pdbx_strand_id
1 'polypeptide(L)' 'MPNVGDRVLARWPQEVQWWYPGVVVAASGTGFLVQFDDGDRAEVATNEVRPLNVSVGDRVYGRWQGGKSYFPGK' A
#
# COMPACT_ATOMS: atom_id res chain seq x y z
N MET A 1 -5.61 -12.72 -7.21
CA MET A 1 -5.40 -11.29 -7.53
C MET A 1 -6.40 -10.50 -6.71
N PRO A 2 -6.06 -9.31 -6.20
CA PRO A 2 -7.00 -8.46 -5.47
C PRO A 2 -8.24 -8.10 -6.30
N ASN A 3 -9.37 -7.90 -5.63
CA ASN A 3 -10.61 -7.38 -6.19
C ASN A 3 -10.84 -5.94 -5.73
N VAL A 4 -11.76 -5.23 -6.38
CA VAL A 4 -12.25 -3.94 -5.88
C VAL A 4 -12.84 -4.13 -4.48
N GLY A 5 -12.42 -3.27 -3.55
CA GLY A 5 -12.77 -3.34 -2.13
C GLY A 5 -11.73 -4.05 -1.25
N ASP A 6 -10.79 -4.81 -1.83
CA ASP A 6 -9.78 -5.51 -1.05
C ASP A 6 -8.76 -4.53 -0.44
N ARG A 7 -8.39 -4.82 0.82
CA ARG A 7 -7.28 -4.15 1.51
C ARG A 7 -5.95 -4.71 1.01
N VAL A 8 -5.07 -3.82 0.60
CA VAL A 8 -3.78 -4.16 0.00
C VAL A 8 -2.66 -3.33 0.60
N LEU A 9 -1.45 -3.86 0.45
CA LEU A 9 -0.24 -3.06 0.42
C LEU A 9 0.11 -2.82 -1.05
N ALA A 10 0.40 -1.58 -1.43
CA ALA A 10 0.83 -1.22 -2.77
C ALA A 10 2.06 -0.31 -2.73
N ARG A 11 2.91 -0.39 -3.76
CA ARG A 11 4.05 0.52 -3.88
C ARG A 11 3.62 1.88 -4.41
N TRP A 12 4.14 2.94 -3.80
CA TRP A 12 3.98 4.28 -4.37
C TRP A 12 4.89 4.42 -5.60
N PRO A 13 4.41 4.86 -6.77
CA PRO A 13 5.21 4.87 -7.99
C PRO A 13 6.50 5.69 -7.91
N GLN A 14 6.50 6.78 -7.13
CA GLN A 14 7.66 7.65 -6.92
C GLN A 14 8.56 7.18 -5.77
N GLU A 15 8.12 6.23 -4.95
CA GLU A 15 8.85 5.73 -3.78
C GLU A 15 8.74 4.20 -3.66
N VAL A 16 9.25 3.51 -4.68
CA VAL A 16 9.16 2.05 -4.84
C VAL A 16 9.91 1.23 -3.78
N GLN A 17 10.56 1.85 -2.79
CA GLN A 17 11.14 1.11 -1.68
C GLN A 17 10.10 0.71 -0.63
N TRP A 18 8.97 1.42 -0.54
CA TRP A 18 7.95 1.20 0.48
C TRP A 18 6.66 0.63 -0.08
N TRP A 19 5.91 0.03 0.85
CA TRP A 19 4.59 -0.52 0.62
C TRP A 19 3.63 0.16 1.58
N TYR A 20 2.59 0.76 1.02
CA TYR A 20 1.63 1.58 1.73
C TYR A 20 0.26 0.89 1.76
N PRO A 21 -0.47 0.96 2.89
CA PRO A 21 -1.79 0.37 2.98
C PRO A 21 -2.80 1.21 2.18
N GLY A 22 -3.75 0.51 1.56
CA GLY A 22 -4.82 1.14 0.80
C GLY A 22 -5.93 0.15 0.45
N VAL A 23 -6.88 0.64 -0.36
CA VAL A 23 -7.99 -0.13 -0.90
C VAL A 23 -7.98 -0.08 -2.42
N VAL A 24 -8.22 -1.22 -3.05
CA VAL A 24 -8.42 -1.27 -4.52
C VAL A 24 -9.77 -0.64 -4.85
N VAL A 25 -9.77 0.41 -5.66
CA VAL A 25 -11.00 1.12 -6.09
C VAL A 25 -11.35 0.86 -7.55
N ALA A 26 -10.39 0.38 -8.36
CA ALA A 26 -10.64 -0.15 -9.69
C ALA A 26 -9.61 -1.23 -10.03
N ALA A 27 -9.98 -2.17 -10.89
CA ALA A 27 -9.12 -3.23 -11.40
C ALA A 27 -9.21 -3.31 -12.91
N SER A 28 -8.09 -3.55 -13.57
CA SER A 28 -7.99 -3.83 -15.00
C SER A 28 -7.10 -5.05 -15.23
N GLY A 29 -7.03 -5.53 -16.48
CA GLY A 29 -6.14 -6.66 -16.81
C GLY A 29 -4.65 -6.35 -16.62
N THR A 30 -4.27 -5.07 -16.53
CA THR A 30 -2.87 -4.62 -16.44
C THR A 30 -2.47 -4.10 -15.06
N GLY A 31 -3.42 -3.87 -14.15
CA GLY A 31 -3.12 -3.34 -12.83
C GLY A 31 -4.35 -2.93 -12.01
N PHE A 32 -4.11 -2.10 -11.00
CA PHE A 32 -5.11 -1.65 -10.04
C PHE A 32 -5.01 -0.14 -9.81
N LEU A 33 -6.14 0.52 -9.61
CA LEU A 33 -6.17 1.83 -8.98
C LEU A 33 -6.35 1.63 -7.48
N VAL A 34 -5.38 2.10 -6.69
CA VAL A 34 -5.41 2.01 -5.22
C VAL A 34 -5.63 3.40 -4.65
N GLN A 35 -6.56 3.51 -3.70
CA GLN A 35 -6.67 4.64 -2.80
C GLN A 35 -5.94 4.31 -1.50
N PHE A 36 -4.86 5.05 -1.22
CA PHE A 36 -4.05 4.88 -0.02
C PHE A 36 -4.72 5.50 1.20
N ASP A 37 -4.32 5.05 2.39
CA ASP A 37 -4.93 5.47 3.66
C ASP A 37 -4.65 6.95 4.01
N ASP A 38 -3.66 7.57 3.38
CA ASP A 38 -3.36 9.00 3.49
C ASP A 38 -4.19 9.86 2.51
N GLY A 39 -5.00 9.25 1.65
CA GLY A 39 -5.91 9.89 0.72
C GLY A 39 -5.40 9.95 -0.72
N ASP A 40 -4.13 9.67 -0.97
CA ASP A 40 -3.55 9.67 -2.30
C ASP A 40 -4.06 8.48 -3.14
N ARG A 41 -3.96 8.59 -4.46
CA ARG A 41 -4.34 7.53 -5.41
C ARG A 41 -3.25 7.29 -6.43
N ALA A 42 -3.00 6.03 -6.77
CA ALA A 42 -2.14 5.68 -7.88
C ALA A 42 -2.61 4.42 -8.61
N GLU A 43 -2.32 4.40 -9.91
CA GLU A 43 -2.31 3.16 -10.69
C GLU A 43 -1.03 2.39 -10.40
N VAL A 44 -1.17 1.10 -10.14
CA VAL A 44 -0.08 0.21 -9.77
C VAL A 44 -0.19 -1.08 -10.58
N ALA A 45 0.96 -1.58 -11.02
CA ALA A 45 1.03 -2.84 -11.77
C ALA A 45 0.67 -4.03 -10.87
N THR A 46 0.30 -5.15 -11.47
CA THR A 46 -0.12 -6.36 -10.74
C THR A 46 0.95 -6.93 -9.79
N ASN A 47 2.23 -6.69 -10.08
CA ASN A 47 3.37 -7.08 -9.24
C ASN A 47 3.73 -6.04 -8.15
N GLU A 48 3.08 -4.88 -8.15
CA GLU A 48 3.28 -3.79 -7.19
C GLU A 48 2.14 -3.70 -6.16
N VAL A 49 1.36 -4.78 -6.03
CA VAL A 49 0.26 -4.94 -5.08
C VAL A 49 0.32 -6.30 -4.40
N ARG A 50 0.05 -6.35 -3.11
CA ARG A 50 -0.10 -7.59 -2.33
C ARG A 50 -1.18 -7.46 -1.25
N PRO A 51 -1.74 -8.57 -0.74
CA PRO A 51 -2.69 -8.52 0.37
C PRO A 51 -2.12 -7.79 1.59
N LEU A 52 -2.97 -7.01 2.29
CA LEU A 52 -2.62 -6.40 3.58
C LEU A 52 -2.63 -7.47 4.68
N ASN A 53 -1.63 -8.33 4.68
CA ASN A 53 -1.43 -9.35 5.72
C ASN A 53 -0.46 -8.81 6.76
N VAL A 54 -0.97 -8.00 7.69
CA VAL A 54 -0.23 -7.48 8.86
C VAL A 54 -0.90 -8.00 10.12
N SER A 55 -0.13 -8.63 11.00
CA SER A 55 -0.58 -9.25 12.25
C SER A 55 0.11 -8.63 13.45
N VAL A 56 -0.47 -8.83 14.65
CA VAL A 56 0.17 -8.43 15.91
C VAL A 56 1.54 -9.07 16.01
N GLY A 57 2.57 -8.24 16.22
CA GLY A 57 3.95 -8.68 16.33
C GLY A 57 4.74 -8.70 15.02
N ASP A 58 4.13 -8.33 13.89
CA ASP A 58 4.86 -8.07 12.66
C ASP A 58 5.68 -6.78 12.78
N ARG A 59 6.87 -6.79 12.18
CA ARG A 59 7.66 -5.56 12.07
C ARG A 59 7.07 -4.68 10.98
N VAL A 60 6.83 -3.43 11.31
CA VAL A 60 6.32 -2.41 10.39
C VAL A 60 7.18 -1.16 10.46
N TYR A 61 7.01 -0.29 9.45
CA TYR A 61 7.63 1.02 9.41
C TYR A 61 6.54 2.08 9.59
N GLY A 62 6.67 2.90 10.63
CA GLY A 62 5.73 3.96 10.95
C GLY A 62 6.29 5.34 10.61
N ARG A 63 5.44 6.21 10.08
CA ARG A 63 5.78 7.62 9.83
C ARG A 63 5.39 8.46 11.06
N TRP A 64 6.36 8.87 11.86
CA TRP A 64 6.10 9.64 13.08
C TRP A 64 5.68 11.08 12.76
N GLN A 65 4.50 11.50 13.24
CA GLN A 65 3.96 12.86 13.10
C GLN A 65 3.98 13.41 11.65
N GLY A 66 3.84 12.55 10.65
CA GLY A 66 3.92 12.96 9.23
C GLY A 66 5.30 13.41 8.76
N GLY A 67 6.35 13.24 9.59
CA GLY A 67 7.74 13.57 9.25
C GLY A 67 8.26 12.76 8.06
N LYS A 68 9.37 13.18 7.45
CA LYS A 68 9.86 12.59 6.17
C LYS A 68 10.45 11.17 6.27
N SER A 69 10.57 10.63 7.48
CA SER A 69 11.27 9.38 7.75
C SER A 69 10.34 8.32 8.32
N TYR A 70 10.65 7.08 7.99
CA TYR A 70 10.00 5.89 8.54
C TYR A 70 10.88 5.24 9.60
N PHE A 71 10.27 4.81 10.69
CA PHE A 71 10.96 4.18 11.82
C PHE A 71 10.43 2.76 12.04
N PRO A 72 11.31 1.78 12.29
CA PRO A 72 10.89 0.42 12.53
C PRO A 72 10.18 0.29 13.89
N GLY A 73 9.14 -0.54 13.94
CA GLY A 73 8.40 -0.91 15.15
C GLY A 73 7.86 -2.34 15.06
N LYS A 74 7.24 -2.81 16.14
CA LYS A 74 6.61 -4.13 16.27
C LYS A 74 5.43 -4.04 17.24
#